data_AF-A0A7X2STK1-F1
#
_entry.id   AF-A0A7X2STK1-F1
#
_cell.length_a   1.000
_cell.length_b   1.000
_cell.length_c   1.000
_cell.angle_alpha   90.00
_cell.angle_beta   90.00
_cell.angle_gamma   90.00
#
_symmetry.space_group_name_H-M   'P 1'
#
loop_
_entity.id
_entity.type
_entity.pdbx_description
1 polymer ?
#
loop_
_entity_poly.entity_id
_entity_poly.type
_entity_poly.pdbx_seq_one_letter_code
_entity_poly.pdbx_strand_id
1 'polypeptide(L)' 'MRLLISGGGTGGHIYPALALIEAIKQKEPDSEILYVGTH' A
#
# COMPACT_ATOMS: atom_id res chain seq x y z
N MET A 1 -0.12 12.90 -1.54
CA MET A 1 1.29 12.49 -1.32
C MET A 1 1.73 11.44 -2.37
N ARG A 2 3.04 11.23 -2.60
CA ARG A 2 3.55 10.08 -3.39
C ARG A 2 4.19 9.05 -2.45
N LEU A 3 3.67 7.83 -2.44
CA LEU A 3 4.05 6.78 -1.48
C LEU A 3 4.53 5.52 -2.22
N LEU A 4 5.69 5.01 -1.81
CA LEU A 4 6.19 3.70 -2.23
C LEU A 4 6.19 2.76 -1.03
N ILE A 5 5.59 1.58 -1.19
CA ILE A 5 5.49 0.55 -0.15
C ILE A 5 6.19 -0.71 -0.68
N SER A 6 7.12 -1.27 0.07
CA SER A 6 7.77 -2.55 -0.25
C SER A 6 7.33 -3.65 0.70
N GLY A 7 7.11 -4.87 0.21
CA GLY A 7 6.82 -6.04 1.04
C GLY A 7 6.95 -7.36 0.27
N GLY A 8 6.61 -8.48 0.92
CA GLY A 8 6.51 -9.78 0.25
C GLY A 8 5.22 -9.91 -0.57
N GLY A 9 5.16 -10.79 -1.57
CA GLY A 9 3.99 -10.98 -2.43
C GLY A 9 2.94 -11.96 -1.90
N THR A 10 3.12 -12.48 -0.70
CA THR A 10 2.09 -13.31 -0.05
C THR A 10 1.06 -12.46 0.71
N GLY A 11 -0.11 -13.04 0.96
CA GLY A 11 -1.20 -12.36 1.67
C GLY A 11 -0.78 -11.72 3.01
N GLY A 12 0.15 -12.35 3.74
CA GLY A 12 0.64 -11.84 5.02
C GLY A 12 1.25 -10.43 4.96
N HIS A 13 1.74 -9.99 3.79
CA HIS A 13 2.26 -8.64 3.58
C HIS A 13 1.29 -7.77 2.77
N ILE A 14 0.56 -8.37 1.81
CA ILE A 14 -0.38 -7.64 0.95
C ILE A 14 -1.55 -7.07 1.76
N TYR A 15 -2.21 -7.87 2.63
CA TYR A 15 -3.39 -7.41 3.35
C TYR A 15 -3.11 -6.25 4.32
N PRO A 16 -2.02 -6.27 5.11
CA PRO A 16 -1.63 -5.11 5.91
C PRO A 16 -1.31 -3.87 5.06
N ALA A 17 -0.60 -4.05 3.93
CA ALA A 17 -0.30 -2.94 3.03
C ALA A 17 -1.58 -2.31 2.45
N LEU A 18 -2.54 -3.13 2.04
CA LEU A 18 -3.85 -2.66 1.57
C LEU A 18 -4.61 -1.91 2.66
N ALA A 19 -4.65 -2.42 3.90
CA ALA A 19 -5.31 -1.74 5.00
C ALA A 19 -4.72 -0.35 5.27
N LEU A 20 -3.39 -0.22 5.19
CA LEU A 20 -2.71 1.07 5.30
C LEU A 20 -3.06 2.00 4.13
N ILE A 21 -3.03 1.50 2.90
CA ILE A 21 -3.35 2.25 1.69
C ILE A 21 -4.78 2.82 1.75
N GLU A 22 -5.75 2.00 2.15
CA GLU A 22 -7.14 2.42 2.28
C GLU A 22 -7.30 3.53 3.34
N ALA A 23 -6.63 3.39 4.49
CA ALA A 23 -6.64 4.42 5.52
C ALA A 23 -6.01 5.75 5.03
N ILE A 24 -4.97 5.69 4.20
CA ILE A 24 -4.34 6.88 3.61
C ILE A 24 -5.28 7.53 2.59
N LYS A 25 -5.89 6.74 1.69
CA LYS A 25 -6.83 7.26 0.69
C LYS A 25 -8.05 7.95 1.30
N GLN A 26 -8.50 7.54 2.48
CA GLN A 26 -9.58 8.22 3.20
C GLN A 26 -9.22 9.64 3.64
N LYS A 27 -7.95 9.89 3.98
CA LYS A 27 -7.47 11.19 4.47
C LYS A 27 -6.89 12.05 3.35
N GLU A 28 -6.25 11.42 2.38
CA GLU A 28 -5.62 12.05 1.22
C GLU A 28 -6.01 11.29 -0.06
N PRO A 29 -7.17 11.60 -0.64
CA PRO A 29 -7.70 10.91 -1.82
C PRO A 29 -6.79 11.00 -3.04
N ASP A 30 -6.05 12.11 -3.17
CA ASP A 30 -5.17 12.40 -4.30
C ASP A 30 -3.77 11.78 -4.14
N SER A 31 -3.62 10.80 -3.25
CA SER A 31 -2.34 10.12 -3.04
C SER A 31 -2.00 9.16 -4.18
N GLU A 32 -0.80 9.28 -4.74
CA GLU A 32 -0.24 8.29 -5.66
C GLU A 32 0.50 7.21 -4.87
N ILE A 33 0.18 5.95 -5.13
CA ILE A 33 0.68 4.83 -4.34
C ILE A 33 1.23 3.75 -5.27
N LEU A 34 2.46 3.30 -5.00
CA LEU A 34 3.09 2.17 -5.66
C LEU A 34 3.47 1.11 -4.62
N TYR A 35 2.97 -0.11 -4.80
CA TYR A 35 3.41 -1.27 -4.02
C TYR A 35 4.40 -2.10 -4.83
N VAL A 36 5.55 -2.42 -4.23
CA VAL A 36 6.58 -3.29 -4.79
C VAL A 36 6.65 -4.56 -3.95
N GLY A 37 6.09 -5.63 -4.50
CA GLY A 37 6.08 -6.96 -3.91
C GLY A 37 7.14 -7.88 -4.50
N THR A 38 7.30 -9.07 -3.91
CA THR A 38 8.10 -10.17 -4.45
C THR A 38 7.25 -11.42 -4.60
N HIS A 39 7.32 -12.11 -5.74
CA HIS A 39 6.61 -13.37 -6.05
C HIS A 39 5.08 -13.28 -6.08
#